data_AF-A0AA38JTL1-F1
#
_entry.id   AF-A0AA38JTL1-F1
#
_cell.length_a   1.000
_cell.length_b   1.000
_cell.length_c   1.000
_cell.angle_alpha   90.00
_cell.angle_beta   90.00
_cell.angle_gamma   90.00
#
_symmetry.space_group_name_H-M   'P 1'
#
loop_
_entity.id
_entity.type
_entity.pdbx_description
1 polymer ?
#
loop_
_entity_poly.entity_id
_entity_poly.type
_entity_poly.pdbx_seq_one_letter_code
_entity_poly.pdbx_strand_id
1 'polypeptide(L)'
;MNSTVNPDETFRSERDRIRKEDSLLRARSNLFTDSRFRNFGPSTIEIWRNDGVYINIRESAVPGTLSNRILSLQADIPPLETHSEIFGDDISRIAYRDCPLDVQEEEPDPNAIISQSAREAIDQLPIVPTIDSSHHFVKETKSSGEIFNLLEAKGGPHIVELLGRTEDGKLVFPSHINFAPIVFMDGSISDYKRVLLQLADAVIFLHSIGIIHRDLAIRNILATKDRQSVVLCDLESLYGSNACPEISSAIFQDLPDTERPYSAKSDVFCFGTMIADFILVNNIMTPWQYHSGGFIPPPPFRSIVEACIRRDPADRPSMLDVKAMLEAIVEPAGDGEVA
;
A
#
# COMPACT_ATOMS: atom_id res chain seq x y z
N MET A 1 19.15 -10.83 39.36
CA MET A 1 19.32 -11.31 37.98
C MET A 1 18.33 -10.56 37.12
N ASN A 2 18.74 -9.42 36.56
CA ASN A 2 17.90 -8.71 35.59
C ASN A 2 17.96 -9.52 34.29
N SER A 3 16.91 -10.30 34.03
CA SER A 3 16.67 -10.84 32.69
C SER A 3 16.46 -9.65 31.77
N THR A 4 17.50 -9.24 31.06
CA THR A 4 17.39 -8.31 29.94
C THR A 4 16.63 -9.05 28.85
N VAL A 5 15.34 -8.74 28.71
CA VAL A 5 14.48 -9.32 27.68
C VAL A 5 15.08 -8.98 26.31
N ASN A 6 15.22 -9.98 25.44
CA ASN A 6 15.74 -9.79 24.09
C ASN A 6 14.79 -8.83 23.32
N PRO A 7 15.27 -7.69 22.78
CA PRO A 7 14.44 -6.75 22.04
C PRO A 7 13.71 -7.38 20.85
N ASP A 8 14.35 -8.30 20.12
CA ASP A 8 13.72 -8.99 18.99
C ASP A 8 12.61 -9.95 19.43
N GLU A 9 12.79 -10.61 20.59
CA GLU A 9 11.74 -11.48 21.15
C GLU A 9 10.52 -10.66 21.58
N THR A 10 10.76 -9.51 22.22
CA THR A 10 9.70 -8.56 22.59
C THR A 10 8.96 -8.06 21.37
N PHE A 11 9.71 -7.64 20.34
CA PHE A 11 9.17 -7.17 19.07
C PHE A 11 8.32 -8.25 18.38
N ARG A 12 8.85 -9.48 18.24
CA ARG A 12 8.12 -10.61 17.64
C ARG A 12 6.85 -10.95 18.41
N SER A 13 6.93 -11.02 19.74
CA SER A 13 5.78 -11.32 20.59
C SER A 13 4.65 -10.29 20.42
N GLU A 14 4.99 -9.00 20.45
CA GLU A 14 3.99 -7.94 20.29
C GLU A 14 3.44 -7.86 18.86
N ARG A 15 4.30 -8.07 17.85
CA ARG A 15 3.88 -8.18 16.45
C ARG A 15 2.85 -9.30 16.29
N ASP A 16 3.15 -10.49 16.79
CA ASP A 16 2.28 -11.66 16.66
C ASP A 16 0.98 -11.48 17.46
N ARG A 17 1.03 -10.77 18.61
CA ARG A 17 -0.17 -10.34 19.34
C ARG A 17 -1.07 -9.47 18.47
N ILE A 18 -0.52 -8.44 17.83
CA ILE A 18 -1.25 -7.53 16.92
C ILE A 18 -1.83 -8.32 15.74
N ARG A 19 -1.04 -9.21 15.11
CA ARG A 19 -1.50 -10.07 14.01
C ARG A 19 -2.71 -10.91 14.41
N LYS A 20 -2.65 -11.51 15.60
CA LYS A 20 -3.73 -12.35 16.13
C LYS A 20 -4.98 -11.54 16.45
N GLU A 21 -4.83 -10.39 17.10
CA GLU A 21 -5.93 -9.49 17.42
C GLU A 21 -6.69 -9.08 16.16
N ASP A 22 -5.98 -8.59 15.15
CA ASP A 22 -6.56 -8.19 13.87
C ASP A 22 -7.24 -9.35 13.13
N SER A 23 -6.63 -10.53 13.10
CA SER A 23 -7.26 -11.71 12.49
C SER A 23 -8.57 -12.08 13.17
N LEU A 24 -8.69 -11.91 14.49
CA LEU A 24 -9.94 -12.10 15.22
C LEU A 24 -10.97 -11.01 14.89
N LEU A 25 -10.55 -9.75 14.76
CA LEU A 25 -11.42 -8.64 14.35
C LEU A 25 -12.01 -8.88 12.95
N ARG A 26 -11.19 -9.32 11.99
CA ARG A 26 -11.65 -9.64 10.63
C ARG A 26 -12.61 -10.82 10.61
N ALA A 27 -12.28 -11.89 11.34
CA ALA A 27 -13.11 -13.10 11.36
C ALA A 27 -14.50 -12.89 11.96
N ARG A 28 -14.65 -11.92 12.88
CA ARG A 28 -15.95 -11.61 13.50
C ARG A 28 -16.74 -10.53 12.76
N SER A 29 -16.07 -9.66 12.01
CA SER A 29 -16.71 -8.46 11.44
C SER A 29 -17.71 -8.80 10.35
N ASN A 30 -18.91 -8.22 10.44
CA ASN A 30 -19.92 -8.27 9.39
C ASN A 30 -19.76 -7.19 8.29
N LEU A 31 -18.78 -6.29 8.40
CA LEU A 31 -18.58 -5.16 7.47
C LEU A 31 -18.44 -5.59 6.01
N PHE A 32 -17.88 -6.78 5.80
CA PHE A 32 -17.62 -7.36 4.48
C PHE A 32 -18.58 -8.47 4.10
N THR A 33 -19.53 -8.78 4.99
CA THR A 33 -20.54 -9.81 4.74
C THR A 33 -21.74 -9.20 4.03
N ASP A 34 -22.39 -9.97 3.16
CA ASP A 34 -23.65 -9.59 2.52
C ASP A 34 -23.66 -8.29 1.69
N SER A 35 -22.48 -7.81 1.31
CA SER A 35 -22.31 -6.64 0.44
C SER A 35 -22.07 -7.04 -1.01
N ARG A 36 -22.90 -6.51 -1.90
CA ARG A 36 -22.75 -6.56 -3.36
C ARG A 36 -21.59 -5.69 -3.83
N PHE A 37 -21.49 -4.48 -3.30
CA PHE A 37 -20.41 -3.53 -3.63
C PHE A 37 -20.04 -2.68 -2.42
N ARG A 38 -18.78 -2.24 -2.39
CA ARG A 38 -18.26 -1.34 -1.37
C ARG A 38 -17.39 -0.29 -2.03
N ASN A 39 -17.59 0.96 -1.65
CA ASN A 39 -16.77 2.07 -2.10
C ASN A 39 -16.10 2.73 -0.89
N PHE A 40 -14.78 2.89 -0.95
CA PHE A 40 -13.99 3.47 0.13
C PHE A 40 -13.67 4.93 -0.20
N GLY A 41 -14.25 5.85 0.57
CA GLY A 41 -13.92 7.26 0.53
C GLY A 41 -12.93 7.68 1.62
N PRO A 42 -12.54 8.97 1.67
CA PRO A 42 -11.48 9.47 2.56
C PRO A 42 -11.83 9.38 4.05
N SER A 43 -13.11 9.41 4.36
CA SER A 43 -13.64 9.36 5.74
C SER A 43 -14.99 8.64 5.76
N THR A 44 -15.23 7.76 4.78
CA THR A 44 -16.48 7.01 4.70
C THR A 44 -16.30 5.69 3.97
N ILE A 45 -17.13 4.71 4.31
CA ILE A 45 -17.36 3.54 3.46
C ILE A 45 -18.83 3.50 3.06
N GLU A 46 -19.07 3.36 1.77
CA GLU A 46 -20.40 3.15 1.20
C GLU A 46 -20.57 1.67 0.88
N ILE A 47 -21.71 1.10 1.24
CA ILE A 47 -21.97 -0.33 1.16
C ILE A 47 -23.34 -0.53 0.50
N TRP A 48 -23.36 -1.27 -0.60
CA TRP A 48 -24.58 -1.76 -1.23
C TRP A 48 -24.73 -3.24 -0.90
N ARG A 49 -25.77 -3.61 -0.17
CA ARG A 49 -26.04 -4.99 0.24
C ARG A 49 -26.79 -5.79 -0.83
N ASN A 50 -26.71 -7.11 -0.75
CA ASN A 50 -27.41 -8.01 -1.70
C ASN A 50 -28.93 -7.91 -1.59
N ASP A 51 -29.46 -7.52 -0.42
CA ASP A 51 -30.88 -7.29 -0.18
C ASP A 51 -31.37 -5.91 -0.67
N GLY A 52 -30.49 -5.12 -1.31
CA GLY A 52 -30.81 -3.80 -1.86
C GLY A 52 -30.63 -2.64 -0.86
N VAL A 53 -30.20 -2.90 0.37
CA VAL A 53 -29.97 -1.84 1.36
C VAL A 53 -28.63 -1.13 1.11
N TYR A 54 -28.69 0.19 0.89
CA TYR A 54 -27.54 1.11 0.88
C TYR A 54 -27.20 1.62 2.29
N ILE A 55 -25.93 1.52 2.70
CA ILE A 55 -25.43 2.00 4.00
C ILE A 55 -24.21 2.90 3.77
N ASN A 56 -24.19 4.07 4.42
CA ASN A 56 -23.06 4.99 4.43
C ASN A 56 -22.49 5.06 5.86
N ILE A 57 -21.23 4.69 6.08
CA ILE A 57 -20.61 4.72 7.42
C ILE A 57 -19.50 5.75 7.41
N ARG A 58 -19.72 6.85 8.13
CA ARG A 58 -18.81 8.00 8.15
C ARG A 58 -17.96 8.02 9.40
N GLU A 59 -16.69 8.28 9.23
CA GLU A 59 -15.76 8.49 10.31
C GLU A 59 -16.14 9.74 11.12
N SER A 60 -16.15 9.60 12.44
CA SER A 60 -16.34 10.70 13.38
C SER A 60 -15.00 11.22 13.88
N ALA A 61 -14.89 12.52 14.11
CA ALA A 61 -13.75 13.10 14.81
C ALA A 61 -13.68 12.66 16.29
N VAL A 62 -14.78 12.14 16.85
CA VAL A 62 -14.84 11.61 18.22
C VAL A 62 -14.36 10.16 18.23
N PRO A 63 -13.24 9.81 18.88
CA PRO A 63 -12.76 8.43 18.93
C PRO A 63 -13.73 7.51 19.67
N GLY A 64 -13.78 6.23 19.27
CA GLY A 64 -14.54 5.19 19.99
C GLY A 64 -16.05 5.14 19.70
N THR A 65 -16.58 6.06 18.88
CA THR A 65 -17.97 6.01 18.42
C THR A 65 -18.29 4.72 17.65
N LEU A 66 -19.58 4.40 17.53
CA LEU A 66 -20.05 3.24 16.76
C LEU A 66 -19.47 3.23 15.34
N SER A 67 -19.57 4.34 14.59
CA SER A 67 -19.05 4.41 13.22
C SER A 67 -17.55 4.12 13.16
N ASN A 68 -16.75 4.71 14.06
CA ASN A 68 -15.30 4.50 14.11
C ASN A 68 -14.94 3.05 14.48
N ARG A 69 -15.66 2.46 15.44
CA ARG A 69 -15.47 1.05 15.81
C ARG A 69 -15.87 0.10 14.69
N ILE A 70 -16.91 0.40 13.90
CA ILE A 70 -17.24 -0.41 12.72
C ILE A 70 -16.14 -0.29 11.67
N LEU A 71 -15.72 0.94 11.34
CA LEU A 71 -14.68 1.20 10.35
C LEU A 71 -13.36 0.52 10.71
N SER A 72 -13.03 0.39 12.00
CA SER A 72 -11.84 -0.31 12.50
C SER A 72 -12.08 -1.79 12.87
N LEU A 73 -13.21 -2.38 12.46
CA LEU A 73 -13.60 -3.79 12.71
C LEU A 73 -13.77 -4.17 14.20
N GLN A 74 -13.86 -3.18 15.07
CA GLN A 74 -14.08 -3.33 16.50
C GLN A 74 -15.57 -3.52 16.87
N ALA A 75 -16.49 -3.22 15.96
CA ALA A 75 -17.92 -3.45 16.10
C ALA A 75 -18.54 -3.91 14.77
N ASP A 76 -19.69 -4.56 14.85
CA ASP A 76 -20.49 -4.93 13.69
C ASP A 76 -21.45 -3.80 13.30
N ILE A 77 -21.79 -3.74 12.02
CA ILE A 77 -22.93 -2.99 11.53
C ILE A 77 -24.18 -3.55 12.22
N PRO A 78 -25.00 -2.73 12.90
CA PRO A 78 -26.26 -3.19 13.47
C PRO A 78 -27.21 -3.70 12.38
N PRO A 79 -28.22 -4.52 12.73
CA PRO A 79 -29.22 -4.94 11.76
C PRO A 79 -30.01 -3.70 11.27
N LEU A 80 -29.96 -3.45 9.95
CA LEU A 80 -30.61 -2.31 9.30
C LEU A 80 -31.50 -2.79 8.16
N GLU A 81 -32.78 -2.40 8.20
CA GLU A 81 -33.80 -2.72 7.18
C GLU A 81 -34.01 -1.60 6.16
N THR A 82 -33.47 -0.40 6.44
CA THR A 82 -33.61 0.77 5.58
C THR A 82 -32.26 1.33 5.19
N HIS A 83 -32.22 2.10 4.11
CA HIS A 83 -31.03 2.86 3.75
C HIS A 83 -30.64 3.80 4.88
N SER A 84 -29.40 3.71 5.35
CA SER A 84 -29.01 4.38 6.58
C SER A 84 -27.60 4.96 6.52
N GLU A 85 -27.42 6.10 7.18
CA GLU A 85 -26.11 6.64 7.53
C GLU A 85 -25.80 6.31 8.99
N ILE A 86 -24.55 5.88 9.24
CA ILE A 86 -23.99 5.74 10.58
C ILE A 86 -22.89 6.79 10.73
N PHE A 87 -23.08 7.76 11.61
CA PHE A 87 -22.10 8.82 11.88
C PHE A 87 -21.99 9.06 13.39
N GLY A 88 -20.79 8.87 13.93
CA GLY A 88 -20.63 8.87 15.37
C GLY A 88 -21.39 7.68 15.98
N ASP A 89 -22.25 7.97 16.95
CA ASP A 89 -23.14 6.98 17.57
C ASP A 89 -24.56 7.04 16.99
N ASP A 90 -24.81 7.96 16.06
CA ASP A 90 -26.13 8.19 15.48
C ASP A 90 -26.34 7.34 14.21
N ILE A 91 -27.56 6.82 14.08
CA ILE A 91 -28.04 6.11 12.89
C ILE A 91 -29.23 6.88 12.36
N SER A 92 -29.15 7.33 11.11
CA SER A 92 -30.21 8.10 10.46
C SER A 92 -30.60 7.48 9.12
N ARG A 93 -31.87 7.62 8.74
CA ARG A 93 -32.35 7.15 7.44
C ARG A 93 -31.89 8.12 6.35
N ILE A 94 -31.41 7.58 5.24
CA ILE A 94 -30.99 8.36 4.06
C ILE A 94 -31.72 7.91 2.80
N ALA A 95 -31.58 8.70 1.74
CA ALA A 95 -32.03 8.30 0.40
C ALA A 95 -31.13 7.18 -0.14
N TYR A 96 -31.69 6.37 -1.03
CA TYR A 96 -30.90 5.41 -1.81
C TYR A 96 -29.92 6.16 -2.73
N ARG A 97 -28.73 5.59 -2.90
CA ARG A 97 -27.74 6.01 -3.91
C ARG A 97 -27.55 4.84 -4.88
N ASP A 98 -27.50 5.11 -6.18
CA ASP A 98 -27.23 4.09 -7.18
C ASP A 98 -25.87 3.44 -6.95
N CYS A 99 -25.81 2.12 -7.14
CA CYS A 99 -24.57 1.37 -7.03
C CYS A 99 -23.67 1.69 -8.23
N PRO A 100 -22.41 2.10 -8.04
CA PRO A 100 -21.50 2.34 -9.15
C PRO A 100 -21.34 1.15 -10.10
N LEU A 101 -21.46 -0.10 -9.61
CA LEU A 101 -21.45 -1.28 -10.48
C LEU A 101 -22.63 -1.36 -11.46
N ASP A 102 -23.74 -0.67 -11.19
CA ASP A 102 -24.89 -0.63 -12.08
C ASP A 102 -24.72 0.44 -13.18
N VAL A 103 -23.79 1.38 -12.97
CA VAL A 103 -23.38 2.31 -13.99
C VAL A 103 -22.42 1.55 -14.91
N GLN A 104 -22.80 1.39 -16.18
CA GLN A 104 -21.86 0.93 -17.20
C GLN A 104 -20.81 2.02 -17.36
N GLU A 105 -19.73 1.96 -16.59
CA GLU A 105 -18.48 2.55 -17.01
C GLU A 105 -18.13 1.86 -18.35
N GLU A 106 -17.84 2.65 -19.38
CA GLU A 106 -17.18 2.09 -20.56
C GLU A 106 -15.94 1.38 -20.04
N GLU A 107 -15.91 0.04 -20.16
CA GLU A 107 -14.69 -0.73 -19.90
C GLU A 107 -13.56 0.03 -20.61
N PRO A 108 -12.50 0.44 -19.88
CA PRO A 108 -11.39 1.13 -20.51
C PRO A 108 -10.97 0.27 -21.69
N ASP A 109 -10.99 0.85 -22.90
CA ASP A 109 -10.82 0.10 -24.14
C ASP A 109 -9.67 -0.90 -23.95
N PRO A 110 -9.91 -2.23 -23.98
CA PRO A 110 -8.84 -3.20 -23.83
C PRO A 110 -7.83 -3.10 -24.98
N ASN A 111 -8.20 -2.40 -26.06
CA ASN A 111 -7.31 -1.97 -27.13
C ASN A 111 -6.91 -0.50 -27.02
N ALA A 112 -7.11 0.19 -25.89
CA ALA A 112 -6.68 1.56 -25.66
C ALA A 112 -5.23 1.63 -26.10
N ILE A 113 -5.07 2.15 -27.31
CA ILE A 113 -3.91 1.84 -28.12
C ILE A 113 -2.74 2.38 -27.33
N ILE A 114 -1.80 1.49 -26.96
CA ILE A 114 -0.46 1.90 -26.50
C ILE A 114 -0.09 3.08 -27.39
N SER A 115 0.02 4.27 -26.78
CA SER A 115 0.16 5.50 -27.55
C SER A 115 1.27 5.33 -28.58
N GLN A 116 1.16 5.98 -29.73
CA GLN A 116 2.21 5.88 -30.76
C GLN A 116 3.61 6.17 -30.16
N SER A 117 3.69 7.12 -29.22
CA SER A 117 4.90 7.42 -28.44
C SER A 117 5.38 6.26 -27.57
N ALA A 118 4.48 5.49 -26.95
CA ALA A 118 4.86 4.32 -26.17
C ALA A 118 5.41 3.20 -27.07
N ARG A 119 4.79 2.94 -28.23
CA ARG A 119 5.31 1.96 -29.20
C ARG A 119 6.70 2.34 -29.69
N GLU A 120 6.92 3.61 -30.02
CA GLU A 120 8.22 4.12 -30.43
C GLU A 120 9.28 3.97 -29.32
N ALA A 121 8.91 4.19 -28.06
CA ALA A 121 9.80 3.97 -26.93
C ALA A 121 10.14 2.48 -26.75
N ILE A 122 9.16 1.57 -26.88
CA ILE A 122 9.39 0.12 -26.87
C ILE A 122 10.32 -0.29 -28.01
N ASP A 123 10.07 0.18 -29.23
CA ASP A 123 10.85 -0.21 -30.41
C ASP A 123 12.33 0.15 -30.29
N GLN A 124 12.65 1.22 -29.54
CA GLN A 124 14.02 1.64 -29.23
C GLN A 124 14.70 0.79 -28.15
N LEU A 125 13.96 -0.03 -27.40
CA LEU A 125 14.55 -0.95 -26.43
C LEU A 125 15.31 -2.07 -27.13
N PRO A 126 16.44 -2.53 -26.55
CA PRO A 126 17.16 -3.67 -27.09
C PRO A 126 16.31 -4.94 -27.01
N ILE A 127 16.38 -5.76 -28.05
CA ILE A 127 15.78 -7.10 -28.04
C ILE A 127 16.64 -7.99 -27.15
N VAL A 128 16.01 -8.62 -26.16
CA VAL A 128 16.65 -9.65 -25.32
C VAL A 128 16.61 -10.97 -26.10
N PRO A 129 17.75 -11.50 -26.55
CA PRO A 129 17.80 -12.59 -27.53
C PRO A 129 17.32 -13.94 -26.98
N THR A 130 17.44 -14.15 -25.67
CA THR A 130 17.04 -15.39 -25.01
C THR A 130 16.25 -15.07 -23.75
N ILE A 131 14.98 -15.49 -23.72
CA ILE A 131 14.13 -15.39 -22.53
C ILE A 131 14.19 -16.70 -21.77
N ASP A 132 14.75 -16.61 -20.58
CA ASP A 132 14.77 -17.69 -19.58
C ASP A 132 13.83 -17.31 -18.43
N SER A 133 12.74 -18.05 -18.23
CA SER A 133 11.74 -17.77 -17.18
C SER A 133 12.28 -17.88 -15.76
N SER A 134 13.40 -18.59 -15.56
CA SER A 134 14.08 -18.60 -14.28
C SER A 134 14.77 -17.28 -14.02
N HIS A 135 15.26 -16.56 -15.03
CA HIS A 135 16.02 -15.31 -14.91
C HIS A 135 15.25 -14.05 -15.32
N HIS A 136 14.16 -14.19 -16.07
CA HIS A 136 13.42 -13.08 -16.64
C HIS A 136 11.95 -13.14 -16.26
N PHE A 137 11.39 -11.96 -16.03
CA PHE A 137 9.96 -11.70 -15.94
C PHE A 137 9.54 -10.88 -17.15
N VAL A 138 8.45 -11.29 -17.81
CA VAL A 138 7.94 -10.63 -19.03
C VAL A 138 6.54 -10.10 -18.73
N LYS A 139 6.32 -8.82 -19.03
CA LYS A 139 5.04 -8.11 -18.80
C LYS A 139 4.66 -7.32 -20.04
N GLU A 140 3.37 -7.28 -20.33
CA GLU A 140 2.79 -6.34 -21.29
C GLU A 140 2.63 -4.98 -20.63
N THR A 141 3.10 -3.93 -21.30
CA THR A 141 2.95 -2.56 -20.80
C THR A 141 1.56 -2.02 -21.12
N LYS A 142 0.99 -1.30 -20.17
CA LYS A 142 -0.34 -0.71 -20.28
C LYS A 142 -0.30 0.80 -20.53
N SER A 143 0.86 1.44 -20.36
CA SER A 143 1.00 2.88 -20.56
C SER A 143 2.39 3.30 -21.05
N SER A 144 2.44 4.43 -21.77
CA SER A 144 3.71 5.12 -22.07
C SER A 144 4.43 5.57 -20.82
N GLY A 145 3.68 5.98 -19.79
CA GLY A 145 4.23 6.58 -18.58
C GLY A 145 5.13 5.60 -17.83
N GLU A 146 4.75 4.33 -17.76
CA GLU A 146 5.56 3.26 -17.15
C GLU A 146 6.94 3.17 -17.82
N ILE A 147 6.99 3.18 -19.16
CA ILE A 147 8.24 3.04 -19.91
C ILE A 147 9.16 4.24 -19.67
N PHE A 148 8.63 5.46 -19.77
CA PHE A 148 9.43 6.67 -19.54
C PHE A 148 9.99 6.69 -18.11
N ASN A 149 9.17 6.36 -17.11
CA ASN A 149 9.64 6.28 -15.73
C ASN A 149 10.72 5.21 -15.53
N LEU A 150 10.57 4.03 -16.14
CA LEU A 150 11.57 2.96 -16.09
C LEU A 150 12.90 3.35 -16.75
N LEU A 151 12.84 4.08 -17.87
CA LEU A 151 14.03 4.55 -18.56
C LEU A 151 14.76 5.64 -17.78
N GLU A 152 14.04 6.61 -17.21
CA GLU A 152 14.60 7.67 -16.37
C GLU A 152 15.15 7.12 -15.05
N ALA A 153 14.48 6.12 -14.46
CA ALA A 153 14.92 5.49 -13.22
C ALA A 153 16.02 4.44 -13.40
N LYS A 154 16.49 4.21 -14.64
CA LYS A 154 17.50 3.19 -14.93
C LYS A 154 18.80 3.45 -14.17
N GLY A 155 19.30 2.41 -13.50
CA GLY A 155 20.50 2.49 -12.65
C GLY A 155 20.25 3.07 -11.26
N GLY A 156 18.99 3.38 -10.91
CA GLY A 156 18.59 3.76 -9.56
C GLY A 156 18.78 2.63 -8.54
N PRO A 157 19.05 2.96 -7.26
CA PRO A 157 19.18 1.96 -6.22
C PRO A 157 17.83 1.30 -5.91
N HIS A 158 17.81 -0.02 -5.82
CA HIS A 158 16.62 -0.79 -5.42
C HIS A 158 15.37 -0.53 -6.29
N ILE A 159 15.55 -0.13 -7.54
CA ILE A 159 14.49 -0.03 -8.55
C ILE A 159 14.63 -1.21 -9.53
N VAL A 160 13.51 -1.78 -9.96
CA VAL A 160 13.51 -2.81 -11.00
C VAL A 160 14.08 -2.26 -12.31
N GLU A 161 15.04 -2.97 -12.90
CA GLU A 161 15.67 -2.54 -14.16
C GLU A 161 14.90 -3.10 -15.37
N LEU A 162 14.57 -2.22 -16.32
CA LEU A 162 14.10 -2.63 -17.64
C LEU A 162 15.28 -3.11 -18.50
N LEU A 163 15.36 -4.42 -18.74
CA LEU A 163 16.46 -5.04 -19.50
C LEU A 163 16.31 -4.79 -21.01
N GLY A 164 15.07 -4.70 -21.49
CA GLY A 164 14.76 -4.52 -22.90
C GLY A 164 13.37 -5.06 -23.22
N ARG A 165 13.22 -5.64 -24.41
CA ARG A 165 11.97 -6.21 -24.89
C ARG A 165 12.12 -7.57 -25.57
N THR A 166 11.01 -8.27 -25.74
CA THR A 166 10.90 -9.43 -26.64
C THR A 166 10.71 -8.99 -28.10
N GLU A 167 10.80 -9.94 -29.04
CA GLU A 167 10.52 -9.68 -30.47
C GLU A 167 9.09 -9.16 -30.70
N ASP A 168 8.12 -9.65 -29.94
CA ASP A 168 6.71 -9.23 -29.97
C ASP A 168 6.43 -7.97 -29.13
N GLY A 169 7.45 -7.30 -28.59
CA GLY A 169 7.33 -5.98 -27.96
C GLY A 169 6.97 -5.97 -26.47
N LYS A 170 7.05 -7.11 -25.77
CA LYS A 170 6.81 -7.19 -24.32
C LYS A 170 8.03 -6.75 -23.54
N LEU A 171 7.83 -6.08 -22.41
CA LEU A 171 8.92 -5.61 -21.55
C LEU A 171 9.55 -6.77 -20.79
N VAL A 172 10.87 -6.76 -20.69
CA VAL A 172 11.66 -7.81 -20.03
C VAL A 172 12.39 -7.24 -18.81
N PHE A 173 12.21 -7.89 -17.67
CA PHE A 173 12.78 -7.52 -16.37
C PHE A 173 13.54 -8.70 -15.76
N PRO A 174 14.44 -8.48 -14.78
CA PRO A 174 14.98 -9.56 -13.98
C PRO A 174 13.87 -10.27 -13.20
N SER A 175 13.94 -11.59 -13.14
CA SER A 175 13.05 -12.41 -12.32
C SER A 175 13.43 -12.31 -10.85
N HIS A 176 12.47 -11.91 -10.02
CA HIS A 176 12.59 -11.78 -8.57
C HIS A 176 11.49 -12.58 -7.86
N ILE A 177 11.63 -12.76 -6.55
CA ILE A 177 10.63 -13.44 -5.73
C ILE A 177 9.48 -12.45 -5.49
N ASN A 178 8.29 -12.81 -5.99
CA ASN A 178 7.06 -12.05 -5.74
C ASN A 178 6.71 -12.07 -4.26
N PHE A 179 6.03 -11.01 -3.82
CA PHE A 179 5.53 -10.86 -2.45
C PHE A 179 6.66 -10.96 -1.42
N ALA A 180 7.59 -9.99 -1.46
CA ALA A 180 8.71 -9.88 -0.53
C ALA A 180 8.38 -10.12 0.96
N PRO A 181 7.21 -9.72 1.52
CA PRO A 181 6.91 -9.98 2.94
C PRO A 181 7.02 -11.44 3.38
N ILE A 182 6.74 -12.43 2.51
CA ILE A 182 6.90 -13.85 2.85
C ILE A 182 8.37 -14.22 3.12
N VAL A 183 9.29 -13.54 2.46
CA VAL A 183 10.73 -13.80 2.57
C VAL A 183 11.26 -13.36 3.94
N PHE A 184 10.68 -12.29 4.49
CA PHE A 184 11.11 -11.62 5.71
C PHE A 184 10.11 -11.76 6.86
N MET A 185 9.16 -12.71 6.78
CA MET A 185 8.07 -12.84 7.75
C MET A 185 8.55 -13.06 9.19
N ASP A 186 9.69 -13.71 9.36
CA ASP A 186 10.33 -14.00 10.65
C ASP A 186 11.53 -13.09 10.96
N GLY A 187 11.66 -11.99 10.21
CA GLY A 187 12.77 -11.05 10.32
C GLY A 187 12.95 -10.48 11.74
N SER A 188 14.20 -10.20 12.08
CA SER A 188 14.57 -9.38 13.24
C SER A 188 14.26 -7.90 13.01
N ILE A 189 14.42 -7.08 14.05
CA ILE A 189 14.39 -5.62 13.90
C ILE A 189 15.44 -5.17 12.85
N SER A 190 16.65 -5.74 12.88
CA SER A 190 17.71 -5.42 11.91
C SER A 190 17.35 -5.82 10.48
N ASP A 191 16.65 -6.94 10.27
CA ASP A 191 16.20 -7.36 8.93
C ASP A 191 15.17 -6.39 8.35
N TYR A 192 14.15 -6.03 9.14
CA TYR A 192 13.16 -5.06 8.70
C TYR A 192 13.80 -3.69 8.47
N LYS A 193 14.65 -3.21 9.38
CA LYS A 193 15.38 -1.94 9.22
C LYS A 193 16.17 -1.93 7.90
N ARG A 194 16.94 -2.97 7.63
CA ARG A 194 17.74 -3.10 6.40
C ARG A 194 16.87 -2.99 5.15
N VAL A 195 15.80 -3.77 5.06
CA VAL A 195 14.89 -3.76 3.90
C VAL A 195 14.17 -2.42 3.74
N LEU A 196 13.72 -1.81 4.84
CA LEU A 196 13.05 -0.51 4.80
C LEU A 196 14.00 0.63 4.38
N LEU A 197 15.28 0.56 4.74
CA LEU A 197 16.29 1.52 4.25
C LEU A 197 16.49 1.41 2.73
N GLN A 198 16.54 0.19 2.19
CA GLN A 198 16.63 -0.02 0.74
C GLN A 198 15.42 0.58 -0.01
N LEU A 199 14.23 0.40 0.54
CA LEU A 199 13.01 0.98 -0.02
C LEU A 199 12.98 2.51 0.12
N ALA A 200 13.46 3.05 1.24
CA ALA A 200 13.59 4.49 1.41
C ALA A 200 14.56 5.08 0.38
N ASP A 201 15.69 4.41 0.10
CA ASP A 201 16.65 4.82 -0.94
C ASP A 201 16.03 4.84 -2.34
N ALA A 202 15.25 3.82 -2.70
CA ALA A 202 14.49 3.78 -3.94
C ALA A 202 13.55 4.99 -4.07
N VAL A 203 12.74 5.27 -3.05
CA VAL A 203 11.75 6.36 -3.11
C VAL A 203 12.44 7.73 -3.11
N ILE A 204 13.50 7.92 -2.32
CA ILE A 204 14.31 9.15 -2.34
C ILE A 204 14.88 9.38 -3.74
N PHE A 205 15.41 8.33 -4.38
CA PHE A 205 15.92 8.43 -5.74
C PHE A 205 14.83 8.85 -6.73
N LEU A 206 13.66 8.20 -6.72
CA LEU A 206 12.53 8.57 -7.58
C LEU A 206 12.12 10.04 -7.39
N HIS A 207 11.98 10.49 -6.13
CA HIS A 207 11.63 11.87 -5.82
C HIS A 207 12.71 12.85 -6.31
N SER A 208 13.99 12.47 -6.27
CA SER A 208 15.11 13.32 -6.73
C SER A 208 15.11 13.55 -8.25
N ILE A 209 14.54 12.62 -9.02
CA ILE A 209 14.36 12.73 -10.48
C ILE A 209 12.96 13.19 -10.87
N GLY A 210 12.15 13.64 -9.89
CA GLY A 210 10.81 14.19 -10.14
C GLY A 210 9.71 13.15 -10.37
N ILE A 211 9.97 11.87 -10.11
CA ILE A 211 8.99 10.79 -10.22
C ILE A 211 8.31 10.60 -8.85
N ILE A 212 6.97 10.70 -8.83
CA ILE A 212 6.14 10.27 -7.70
C ILE A 212 5.63 8.87 -8.04
N HIS A 213 5.82 7.91 -7.15
CA HIS A 213 5.44 6.51 -7.42
C HIS A 213 3.93 6.33 -7.44
N ARG A 214 3.17 7.04 -6.59
CA ARG A 214 1.70 7.03 -6.48
C ARG A 214 1.06 5.73 -5.98
N ASP A 215 1.74 4.60 -6.14
CA ASP A 215 1.26 3.28 -5.71
C ASP A 215 2.25 2.48 -4.84
N LEU A 216 2.83 3.12 -3.81
CA LEU A 216 3.69 2.40 -2.85
C LEU A 216 2.85 1.42 -2.01
N ALA A 217 3.02 0.14 -2.26
CA ALA A 217 2.31 -0.94 -1.57
C ALA A 217 3.15 -2.23 -1.58
N ILE A 218 2.87 -3.16 -0.65
CA ILE A 218 3.64 -4.40 -0.52
C ILE A 218 3.62 -5.31 -1.75
N ARG A 219 2.61 -5.17 -2.63
CA ARG A 219 2.51 -5.88 -3.91
C ARG A 219 3.58 -5.42 -4.92
N ASN A 220 4.07 -4.20 -4.78
CA ASN A 220 5.06 -3.58 -5.66
C ASN A 220 6.49 -3.74 -5.12
N ILE A 221 6.69 -4.67 -4.19
CA ILE A 221 7.99 -5.00 -3.61
C ILE A 221 8.34 -6.44 -3.94
N LEU A 222 9.48 -6.61 -4.61
CA LEU A 222 10.03 -7.91 -4.96
C LEU A 222 11.27 -8.17 -4.11
N ALA A 223 11.51 -9.44 -3.74
CA ALA A 223 12.72 -9.84 -3.06
C ALA A 223 13.73 -10.42 -4.05
N THR A 224 15.00 -10.09 -3.88
CA THR A 224 16.07 -10.69 -4.67
C THR A 224 16.18 -12.19 -4.36
N LYS A 225 16.67 -12.98 -5.33
CA LYS A 225 16.73 -14.46 -5.19
C LYS A 225 17.65 -14.93 -4.07
N ASP A 226 18.68 -14.16 -3.75
CA ASP A 226 19.56 -14.37 -2.59
C ASP A 226 18.90 -14.03 -1.25
N ARG A 227 17.68 -13.46 -1.29
CA ARG A 227 16.86 -13.07 -0.15
C ARG A 227 17.53 -12.02 0.75
N GLN A 228 18.50 -11.28 0.23
CA GLN A 228 19.24 -10.26 0.98
C GLN A 228 18.72 -8.84 0.78
N SER A 229 18.01 -8.60 -0.33
CA SER A 229 17.56 -7.26 -0.70
C SER A 229 16.17 -7.26 -1.33
N VAL A 230 15.64 -6.07 -1.49
CA VAL A 230 14.38 -5.82 -2.18
C VAL A 230 14.56 -4.85 -3.33
N VAL A 231 13.63 -4.92 -4.28
CA VAL A 231 13.48 -3.95 -5.36
C VAL A 231 12.03 -3.47 -5.42
N LEU A 232 11.87 -2.18 -5.65
CA LEU A 232 10.60 -1.53 -5.93
C LEU A 232 10.30 -1.66 -7.43
N CYS A 233 9.07 -2.06 -7.75
CA CYS A 233 8.62 -2.23 -9.13
C CYS A 233 7.31 -1.47 -9.38
N ASP A 234 6.81 -1.55 -10.62
CA ASP A 234 5.56 -0.95 -11.05
C ASP A 234 5.57 0.59 -10.98
N LEU A 235 6.42 1.20 -11.81
CA LEU A 235 6.52 2.66 -11.97
C LEU A 235 5.42 3.22 -12.89
N GLU A 236 4.28 2.54 -12.93
CA GLU A 236 3.08 3.00 -13.62
C GLU A 236 2.56 4.26 -12.91
N SER A 237 2.29 5.30 -13.68
CA SER A 237 1.87 6.60 -13.11
C SER A 237 0.36 6.82 -13.15
N LEU A 238 -0.34 5.95 -13.87
CA LEU A 238 -1.79 5.96 -13.99
C LEU A 238 -2.40 5.04 -12.93
N TYR A 239 -3.51 5.47 -12.33
CA TYR A 239 -4.28 4.66 -11.36
C TYR A 239 -3.49 4.34 -10.08
N GLY A 240 -2.91 5.37 -9.46
CA GLY A 240 -2.25 5.27 -8.16
C GLY A 240 -3.17 4.82 -7.03
N SER A 241 -2.58 4.59 -5.85
CA SER A 241 -3.30 4.15 -4.66
C SER A 241 -4.34 5.16 -4.19
N ASN A 242 -5.54 4.67 -3.90
CA ASN A 242 -6.65 5.46 -3.38
C ASN A 242 -6.64 5.54 -1.84
N ALA A 243 -5.65 4.94 -1.16
CA ALA A 243 -5.61 4.84 0.29
C ALA A 243 -5.23 6.18 0.97
N CYS A 244 -4.51 7.05 0.27
CA CYS A 244 -4.06 8.32 0.80
C CYS A 244 -5.25 9.31 0.91
N PRO A 245 -5.47 9.99 2.06
CA PRO A 245 -6.70 10.76 2.30
C PRO A 245 -7.00 11.84 1.25
N GLU A 246 -6.01 12.61 0.83
CA GLU A 246 -6.19 13.67 -0.18
C GLU A 246 -6.48 13.10 -1.58
N ILE A 247 -5.94 11.93 -1.90
CA ILE A 247 -6.19 11.24 -3.17
C ILE A 247 -7.60 10.64 -3.16
N SER A 248 -7.95 9.95 -2.07
CA SER A 248 -9.29 9.41 -1.85
C SER A 248 -10.35 10.51 -1.93
N SER A 249 -10.07 11.68 -1.34
CA SER A 249 -10.95 12.86 -1.43
C SER A 249 -11.09 13.38 -2.86
N ALA A 250 -10.01 13.45 -3.63
CA ALA A 250 -10.07 13.89 -5.02
C ALA A 250 -10.89 12.91 -5.88
N ILE A 251 -10.73 11.60 -5.67
CA ILE A 251 -11.51 10.57 -6.36
C ILE A 251 -12.99 10.65 -5.99
N PHE A 252 -13.31 10.83 -4.71
CA PHE A 252 -14.69 10.96 -4.25
C PHE A 252 -15.38 12.25 -4.75
N GLN A 253 -14.60 13.24 -5.17
CA GLN A 253 -15.07 14.45 -5.84
C GLN A 253 -15.10 14.32 -7.37
N ASP A 254 -14.91 13.11 -7.90
CA ASP A 254 -14.86 12.81 -9.34
C ASP A 254 -13.82 13.63 -10.11
N LEU A 255 -12.71 14.00 -9.46
CA LEU A 255 -11.62 14.71 -10.13
C LEU A 255 -10.88 13.78 -11.10
N PRO A 256 -10.53 14.27 -12.32
CA PRO A 256 -9.75 13.50 -13.28
C PRO A 256 -8.35 13.20 -12.73
N ASP A 257 -7.74 12.10 -13.15
CA ASP A 257 -6.45 11.64 -12.62
C ASP A 257 -5.33 12.70 -12.71
N THR A 258 -5.35 13.51 -13.76
CA THR A 258 -4.41 14.63 -14.00
C THR A 258 -4.51 15.76 -12.98
N GLU A 259 -5.63 15.88 -12.27
CA GLU A 259 -5.89 16.91 -11.26
C GLU A 259 -5.77 16.37 -9.83
N ARG A 260 -5.54 15.06 -9.65
CA ARG A 260 -5.39 14.46 -8.34
C ARG A 260 -4.08 14.93 -7.67
N PRO A 261 -4.09 15.24 -6.37
CA PRO A 261 -2.97 15.90 -5.69
C PRO A 261 -1.83 14.94 -5.31
N TYR A 262 -1.40 14.08 -6.24
CA TYR A 262 -0.24 13.20 -6.03
C TYR A 262 1.03 14.02 -5.79
N SER A 263 1.79 13.65 -4.76
CA SER A 263 3.00 14.34 -4.37
C SER A 263 3.98 13.42 -3.64
N ALA A 264 5.20 13.91 -3.37
CA ALA A 264 6.14 13.20 -2.50
C ALA A 264 5.52 12.88 -1.11
N LYS A 265 4.58 13.70 -0.63
CA LYS A 265 3.89 13.50 0.65
C LYS A 265 2.81 12.42 0.59
N SER A 266 2.17 12.21 -0.57
CA SER A 266 1.26 11.07 -0.75
C SER A 266 2.06 9.75 -0.78
N ASP A 267 3.25 9.76 -1.40
CA ASP A 267 4.16 8.61 -1.33
C ASP A 267 4.62 8.33 0.11
N VAL A 268 4.96 9.35 0.90
CA VAL A 268 5.30 9.16 2.33
C VAL A 268 4.17 8.48 3.10
N PHE A 269 2.92 8.86 2.85
CA PHE A 269 1.75 8.20 3.47
C PHE A 269 1.69 6.72 3.08
N CYS A 270 1.75 6.43 1.78
CA CYS A 270 1.72 5.06 1.26
C CYS A 270 2.92 4.23 1.73
N PHE A 271 4.10 4.84 1.91
CA PHE A 271 5.26 4.20 2.52
C PHE A 271 5.00 3.79 3.97
N GLY A 272 4.30 4.63 4.75
CA GLY A 272 3.88 4.32 6.12
C GLY A 272 2.95 3.11 6.20
N THR A 273 1.90 3.08 5.37
CA THR A 273 0.98 1.94 5.30
C THR A 273 1.69 0.68 4.78
N MET A 274 2.60 0.84 3.81
CA MET A 274 3.43 -0.24 3.29
C MET A 274 4.33 -0.85 4.37
N ILE A 275 4.97 -0.06 5.25
CA ILE A 275 5.74 -0.58 6.40
C ILE A 275 4.84 -1.45 7.28
N ALA A 276 3.63 -0.96 7.60
CA ALA A 276 2.68 -1.68 8.45
C ALA A 276 2.30 -3.03 7.83
N ASP A 277 1.92 -3.01 6.55
CA ASP A 277 1.56 -4.22 5.80
C ASP A 277 2.74 -5.19 5.66
N PHE A 278 3.96 -4.69 5.47
CA PHE A 278 5.16 -5.51 5.29
C PHE A 278 5.55 -6.25 6.57
N ILE A 279 5.49 -5.56 7.72
CA ILE A 279 5.85 -6.15 9.01
C ILE A 279 4.73 -7.05 9.53
N LEU A 280 3.47 -6.61 9.41
CA LEU A 280 2.35 -7.31 10.03
C LEU A 280 1.78 -8.41 9.13
N VAL A 281 1.79 -8.27 7.79
CA VAL A 281 1.37 -9.33 6.84
C VAL A 281 -0.03 -9.88 7.12
N ASN A 282 -0.97 -9.02 7.52
CA ASN A 282 -2.33 -9.45 7.83
C ASN A 282 -3.36 -9.18 6.73
N ASN A 283 -2.99 -8.52 5.62
CA ASN A 283 -3.94 -8.05 4.60
C ASN A 283 -5.01 -7.14 5.22
N ILE A 284 -4.64 -5.87 5.44
CA ILE A 284 -5.53 -4.88 6.03
C ILE A 284 -6.73 -4.62 5.12
N MET A 285 -7.92 -4.58 5.73
CA MET A 285 -9.17 -4.49 4.99
C MET A 285 -9.73 -3.06 4.93
N THR A 286 -9.38 -2.21 5.90
CA THR A 286 -9.80 -0.82 5.95
C THR A 286 -8.65 0.12 6.36
N PRO A 287 -8.58 1.34 5.79
CA PRO A 287 -7.60 2.34 6.22
C PRO A 287 -7.70 2.71 7.71
N TRP A 288 -8.90 2.65 8.30
CA TRP A 288 -9.12 3.01 9.71
C TRP A 288 -8.50 2.03 10.71
N GLN A 289 -8.10 0.82 10.27
CA GLN A 289 -7.35 -0.11 11.11
C GLN A 289 -6.00 0.47 11.54
N TYR A 290 -5.35 1.28 10.69
CA TYR A 290 -4.06 1.92 11.04
C TYR A 290 -4.23 2.99 12.14
N HIS A 291 -5.24 3.87 12.03
CA HIS A 291 -5.40 5.01 12.95
C HIS A 291 -6.23 4.70 14.20
N SER A 292 -7.37 4.02 14.04
CA SER A 292 -8.32 3.74 15.12
C SER A 292 -8.24 2.29 15.63
N GLY A 293 -7.79 1.37 14.77
CA GLY A 293 -7.62 -0.04 15.11
C GLY A 293 -6.32 -0.36 15.85
N GLY A 294 -5.37 0.59 15.92
CA GLY A 294 -4.05 0.35 16.49
C GLY A 294 -3.22 -0.68 15.69
N PHE A 295 -3.61 -0.95 14.44
CA PHE A 295 -2.93 -1.88 13.56
C PHE A 295 -1.70 -1.25 12.92
N ILE A 296 -0.71 -1.00 13.75
CA ILE A 296 0.59 -0.47 13.37
C ILE A 296 1.67 -1.34 14.03
N PRO A 297 2.84 -1.51 13.39
CA PRO A 297 3.92 -2.30 13.95
C PRO A 297 4.30 -1.85 15.37
N PRO A 298 4.79 -2.75 16.23
CA PRO A 298 5.33 -2.36 17.52
C PRO A 298 6.59 -1.50 17.39
N PRO A 299 7.03 -0.85 18.48
CA PRO A 299 8.36 -0.25 18.52
C PRO A 299 9.43 -1.25 18.05
N PRO A 300 10.44 -0.80 17.29
CA PRO A 300 10.78 0.60 17.04
C PRO A 300 10.05 1.27 15.86
N PHE A 301 9.35 0.53 15.01
CA PHE A 301 8.77 1.06 13.76
C PHE A 301 7.49 1.88 13.95
N ARG A 302 6.81 1.71 15.10
CA ARG A 302 5.54 2.40 15.42
C ARG A 302 5.56 3.90 15.10
N SER A 303 6.52 4.62 15.68
CA SER A 303 6.59 6.08 15.58
C SER A 303 6.85 6.58 14.15
N ILE A 304 7.54 5.77 13.34
CA ILE A 304 7.81 6.06 11.93
C ILE A 304 6.51 5.96 11.14
N VAL A 305 5.77 4.85 11.32
CA VAL A 305 4.47 4.64 10.68
C VAL A 305 3.50 5.76 11.07
N GLU A 306 3.37 6.07 12.35
CA GLU A 306 2.50 7.15 12.86
C GLU A 306 2.85 8.53 12.26
N ALA A 307 4.13 8.83 12.06
CA ALA A 307 4.57 10.07 11.42
C ALA A 307 4.21 10.10 9.92
N CYS A 308 4.39 8.98 9.21
CA CYS A 308 4.09 8.86 7.79
C CYS A 308 2.58 8.96 7.49
N ILE A 309 1.72 8.33 8.32
CA ILE A 309 0.28 8.22 8.05
C ILE A 309 -0.54 9.41 8.59
N ARG A 310 0.09 10.54 8.92
CA ARG A 310 -0.64 11.74 9.36
C ARG A 310 -1.60 12.21 8.27
N ARG A 311 -2.79 12.67 8.69
CA ARG A 311 -3.87 13.07 7.79
C ARG A 311 -3.44 14.22 6.88
N ASP A 312 -2.96 15.31 7.46
CA ASP A 312 -2.48 16.46 6.70
C ASP A 312 -1.12 16.13 6.04
N PRO A 313 -0.99 16.25 4.71
CA PRO A 313 0.29 16.08 4.03
C PRO A 313 1.42 16.97 4.56
N ALA A 314 1.09 18.16 5.06
CA ALA A 314 2.07 19.10 5.61
C ALA A 314 2.71 18.58 6.91
N ASP A 315 1.98 17.77 7.69
CA ASP A 315 2.48 17.20 8.93
C ASP A 315 3.35 15.96 8.74
N ARG A 316 3.34 15.35 7.55
CA ARG A 316 4.15 14.15 7.25
C ARG A 316 5.63 14.54 7.11
N PRO A 317 6.58 13.66 7.46
CA PRO A 317 8.01 13.88 7.19
C PRO A 317 8.33 13.94 5.69
N SER A 318 9.56 14.30 5.31
CA SER A 318 10.08 13.97 3.97
C SER A 318 10.63 12.53 3.98
N MET A 319 10.83 11.92 2.80
CA MET A 319 11.45 10.59 2.75
C MET A 319 12.89 10.57 3.28
N LEU A 320 13.62 11.69 3.20
CA LEU A 320 14.93 11.84 3.85
C LEU A 320 14.81 11.79 5.38
N ASP A 321 13.79 12.44 5.95
CA ASP A 321 13.53 12.38 7.39
C ASP A 321 13.12 10.96 7.80
N VAL A 322 12.27 10.28 7.01
CA VAL A 322 11.89 8.86 7.25
C VAL A 322 13.12 7.96 7.26
N LYS A 323 14.03 8.13 6.30
CA LYS A 323 15.31 7.40 6.26
C LYS A 323 16.12 7.66 7.53
N ALA A 324 16.25 8.92 7.95
CA ALA A 324 16.97 9.26 9.19
C ALA A 324 16.31 8.63 10.44
N MET A 325 14.98 8.56 10.50
CA MET A 325 14.26 7.87 11.57
C MET A 325 14.54 6.36 11.56
N LEU A 326 14.61 5.73 10.39
CA LEU A 326 14.98 4.32 10.25
C LEU A 326 16.43 4.06 10.67
N GLU A 327 17.37 4.91 10.27
CA GLU A 327 18.78 4.82 10.65
C GLU A 327 18.98 4.92 12.16
N ALA A 328 18.18 5.78 12.83
CA ALA A 328 18.20 5.98 14.27
C ALA A 328 17.68 4.80 15.09
N ILE A 329 17.07 3.77 14.46
CA ILE A 329 16.69 2.54 15.16
C ILE A 329 17.95 1.84 15.68
N VAL A 330 18.09 1.78 17.00
CA VAL A 330 19.17 1.04 17.65
C VAL A 330 18.93 -0.45 17.47
N GLU A 331 19.92 -1.13 16.91
CA GLU A 331 19.88 -2.57 16.71
C GLU A 331 20.22 -3.28 18.03
N PRO A 332 19.53 -4.38 18.38
CA PRO A 332 19.97 -5.21 19.50
C PRO A 332 21.40 -5.67 19.23
N ALA A 333 22.25 -5.63 20.26
CA ALA A 333 23.62 -6.14 20.14
C ALA A 333 23.54 -7.58 19.63
N GLY A 334 24.04 -7.82 18.41
CA GLY A 334 24.07 -9.15 17.83
C GLY A 334 24.75 -10.08 18.82
N ASP A 335 24.19 -11.28 19.01
CA ASP A 335 24.85 -12.36 19.73
C ASP A 335 26.21 -12.57 19.07
N GLY A 336 27.24 -11.95 19.63
CA GLY A 336 28.60 -12.10 19.16
C GLY A 336 28.90 -13.58 19.20
N GLU A 337 29.39 -14.11 18.08
CA GLU A 337 30.01 -15.42 18.01
C GLU A 337 30.88 -15.60 19.25
N VAL A 338 30.45 -16.49 20.14
CA VAL A 338 31.30 -16.99 21.21
C VAL A 338 32.33 -17.85 20.48
N ALA A 339 33.50 -17.26 20.28
CA ALA A 339 34.68 -17.90 19.70
C ALA A 339 35.07 -19.18 20.45
#